data_AF-A0A5P8Z1C5-F1
#
_entry.id   AF-A0A5P8Z1C5-F1
#
_cell.length_a   1.000
_cell.length_b   1.000
_cell.length_c   1.000
_cell.angle_alpha   90.00
_cell.angle_beta   90.00
_cell.angle_gamma   90.00
#
_symmetry.space_group_name_H-M   'P 1'
#
loop_
_entity.id
_entity.type
_entity.pdbx_description
1 polymer ?
#
loop_
_entity_poly.entity_id
_entity_poly.type
_entity_poly.pdbx_seq_one_letter_code
_entity_poly.pdbx_strand_id
1 'polypeptide(L)'
;MLAQGSWKTEGLIMTQQIDRAKIELVLSGKLLTTELNEAEQELWLDLFTEKMGKPGPQEEAFFASRRARRLGAGLDPEDDTLRK
;
A
#
# COMPACT_ATOMS: atom_id res chain seq x y z
N MET A 1 -7.20 36.62 35.90
CA MET A 1 -8.15 36.06 34.91
C MET A 1 -7.45 35.99 33.57
N LEU A 2 -7.04 34.80 33.13
CA LEU A 2 -6.63 34.54 31.75
C LEU A 2 -7.31 33.24 31.30
N ALA A 3 -7.88 33.29 30.12
CA ALA A 3 -8.87 32.38 29.58
C ALA A 3 -8.39 30.93 29.53
N GLN A 4 -9.26 30.01 29.97
CA GLN A 4 -9.08 28.58 29.78
C GLN A 4 -9.08 28.27 28.27
N GLY A 5 -7.98 27.72 27.77
CA GLY A 5 -7.90 27.16 26.44
C GLY A 5 -8.86 25.97 26.34
N SER A 6 -10.02 26.22 25.72
CA SER A 6 -10.97 25.18 25.36
C SER A 6 -10.46 24.46 24.10
N TRP A 7 -9.51 23.54 24.25
CA TRP A 7 -9.26 22.47 23.27
C TRP A 7 -10.36 21.40 23.41
N LYS A 8 -11.62 21.85 23.35
CA LYS A 8 -12.73 20.99 22.98
C LYS A 8 -12.89 21.07 21.48
N THR A 9 -12.06 20.32 20.78
CA THR A 9 -12.60 19.54 19.68
C THR A 9 -12.83 18.17 20.27
N GLU A 10 -14.02 17.98 20.85
CA GLU A 10 -14.60 16.65 20.92
C GLU A 10 -14.41 16.05 19.53
N GLY A 11 -13.42 15.17 19.41
CA GLY A 11 -13.15 14.41 18.21
C GLY A 11 -14.38 13.56 18.00
N LEU A 12 -15.31 14.09 17.21
CA LEU A 12 -16.38 13.33 16.62
C LEU A 12 -15.64 12.26 15.82
N ILE A 13 -15.51 11.07 16.41
CA ILE A 13 -15.01 9.90 15.70
C ILE A 13 -16.13 9.61 14.70
N MET A 14 -16.13 10.32 13.58
CA MET A 14 -16.99 10.00 12.46
C MET A 14 -16.48 8.66 11.97
N THR A 15 -17.12 7.59 12.42
CA THR A 15 -16.92 6.27 11.85
C THR A 15 -17.48 6.35 10.44
N GLN A 16 -16.66 6.82 9.50
CA GLN A 16 -17.00 6.84 8.09
C GLN A 16 -17.26 5.39 7.69
N GLN A 17 -18.43 5.15 7.10
CA GLN A 17 -18.80 3.82 6.65
C GLN A 17 -17.88 3.43 5.49
N ILE A 18 -17.18 2.32 5.63
CA ILE A 18 -16.25 1.81 4.61
C ILE A 18 -17.03 0.93 3.65
N ASP A 19 -17.07 1.29 2.37
CA ASP A 19 -17.57 0.42 1.31
C ASP A 19 -16.44 -0.45 0.74
N ARG A 20 -16.38 -1.70 1.21
CA ARG A 20 -15.36 -2.66 0.77
C ARG A 20 -15.49 -3.00 -0.71
N ALA A 21 -16.69 -3.03 -1.28
CA ALA A 21 -16.89 -3.35 -2.70
C ALA A 21 -16.32 -2.24 -3.59
N LYS A 22 -16.49 -0.98 -3.16
CA LYS A 22 -15.91 0.17 -3.83
C LYS A 22 -14.37 0.14 -3.81
N ILE A 23 -13.77 -0.21 -2.67
CA ILE A 23 -12.31 -0.38 -2.56
C ILE A 23 -11.80 -1.45 -3.54
N GLU A 24 -12.49 -2.59 -3.68
CA GLU A 24 -12.14 -3.63 -4.66
C GLU A 24 -12.24 -3.14 -6.11
N LEU A 25 -13.21 -2.29 -6.42
CA LEU A 25 -13.32 -1.67 -7.75
C LEU A 25 -12.13 -0.74 -8.03
N VAL A 26 -11.66 0.02 -7.05
CA VAL A 26 -10.45 0.85 -7.20
C VAL A 26 -9.19 -0.03 -7.29
N LEU A 27 -9.06 -1.06 -6.46
CA LEU A 27 -7.93 -2.01 -6.49
C LEU A 27 -7.84 -2.81 -7.81
N SER A 28 -8.94 -2.94 -8.53
CA SER A 28 -8.98 -3.55 -9.86
C SER A 28 -8.84 -2.54 -11.00
N GLY A 29 -8.71 -1.24 -10.69
CA GLY A 29 -8.60 -0.17 -11.68
C GLY A 29 -9.91 0.16 -12.41
N LYS A 30 -11.05 -0.37 -11.94
CA LYS A 30 -12.38 -0.11 -12.51
C LYS A 30 -13.00 1.20 -12.01
N LEU A 31 -12.47 1.74 -10.92
CA LEU A 31 -12.87 3.01 -10.32
C LEU A 31 -11.62 3.83 -10.01
N LEU A 32 -11.74 5.16 -9.99
CA LEU A 32 -10.64 6.06 -9.62
C LEU A 32 -10.52 6.20 -8.10
N THR A 33 -9.30 6.45 -7.62
CA THR A 33 -9.02 6.70 -6.19
C THR A 33 -9.66 7.98 -5.66
N THR A 34 -9.99 8.92 -6.56
CA THR A 34 -10.71 10.17 -6.24
C THR A 34 -12.14 9.93 -5.77
N GLU A 35 -12.70 8.76 -6.04
CA GLU A 35 -14.05 8.39 -5.60
C GLU A 35 -14.09 7.95 -4.14
N LEU A 36 -12.95 7.59 -3.54
CA LEU A 36 -12.87 7.12 -2.15
C LEU A 36 -12.95 8.28 -1.15
N ASN A 37 -13.63 8.06 -0.03
CA ASN A 37 -13.54 8.95 1.12
C ASN A 37 -12.19 8.77 1.86
N GLU A 38 -11.89 9.63 2.83
CA GLU A 38 -10.59 9.63 3.54
C GLU A 38 -10.27 8.28 4.21
N ALA A 39 -11.24 7.70 4.94
CA ALA A 39 -11.05 6.40 5.59
C ALA A 39 -10.90 5.25 4.57
N GLU A 40 -11.62 5.32 3.45
CA GLU A 40 -11.47 4.37 2.34
C GLU A 40 -10.11 4.52 1.64
N GLN A 41 -9.57 5.73 1.52
CA GLN A 41 -8.25 5.99 0.94
C GLN A 41 -7.12 5.40 1.77
N GLU A 42 -7.17 5.57 3.09
CA GLU A 42 -6.18 4.96 4.00
C GLU A 42 -6.19 3.43 3.86
N LEU A 43 -7.38 2.81 3.95
CA LEU A 43 -7.50 1.36 3.80
C LEU A 43 -7.11 0.88 2.40
N TRP A 44 -7.47 1.62 1.35
CA TRP A 44 -7.07 1.30 -0.02
C TRP A 44 -5.54 1.33 -0.16
N LEU A 45 -4.86 2.31 0.43
CA LEU A 45 -3.40 2.44 0.34
C LEU A 45 -2.68 1.27 1.03
N ASP A 46 -3.16 0.84 2.19
CA ASP A 46 -2.62 -0.34 2.89
C ASP A 46 -2.78 -1.61 2.05
N LEU A 47 -4.00 -1.85 1.52
CA LEU A 47 -4.29 -3.02 0.69
C LEU A 47 -3.53 -3.00 -0.64
N PHE A 48 -3.42 -1.82 -1.26
CA PHE A 48 -2.64 -1.64 -2.48
C PHE A 48 -1.17 -1.95 -2.23
N THR A 49 -0.60 -1.42 -1.14
CA THR A 49 0.81 -1.65 -0.77
C THR A 49 1.06 -3.13 -0.49
N GLU A 50 0.18 -3.80 0.25
CA GLU A 50 0.29 -5.25 0.48
C GLU A 50 0.26 -6.03 -0.83
N LYS A 51 -0.68 -5.70 -1.73
CA LYS A 51 -0.86 -6.38 -3.01
C LYS A 51 0.32 -6.18 -3.96
N MET A 52 0.90 -4.99 -3.99
CA MET A 52 2.07 -4.67 -4.83
C MET A 52 3.39 -5.14 -4.21
N GLY A 53 3.43 -5.34 -2.89
CA GLY A 53 4.62 -5.81 -2.17
C GLY A 53 4.88 -7.30 -2.33
N LYS A 54 3.91 -8.08 -2.82
CA LYS A 54 4.02 -9.52 -3.02
C LYS A 54 3.96 -9.84 -4.53
N PRO A 55 4.91 -10.64 -5.06
CA PRO A 55 4.86 -11.04 -6.46
C PRO A 55 3.61 -11.89 -6.72
N GLY A 56 2.95 -11.66 -7.84
CA GLY A 56 1.90 -12.56 -8.33
C GLY A 56 2.47 -13.89 -8.83
N PRO A 57 1.64 -14.93 -9.09
CA PRO A 57 2.12 -16.26 -9.50
C PRO A 57 3.02 -16.26 -10.75
N GLN A 58 2.71 -15.37 -11.71
CA GLN A 58 3.53 -15.23 -12.92
C GLN A 58 4.89 -14.58 -12.62
N GLU A 59 4.90 -13.60 -11.72
CA GLU A 59 6.11 -12.93 -11.27
C GLU A 59 6.96 -13.88 -10.43
N GLU A 60 6.36 -14.68 -9.54
CA GLU A 60 7.04 -15.74 -8.80
C GLU A 60 7.72 -16.74 -9.73
N ALA A 61 7.01 -17.23 -10.76
CA ALA A 61 7.56 -18.15 -11.75
C ALA A 61 8.71 -17.50 -12.55
N PHE A 62 8.55 -16.24 -12.94
CA PHE A 62 9.59 -15.47 -13.61
C PHE A 62 10.84 -15.30 -12.73
N PHE A 63 10.67 -14.90 -11.47
CA PHE A 63 11.77 -14.74 -10.52
C PHE A 63 12.42 -16.07 -10.17
N ALA A 64 11.66 -17.16 -10.04
CA ALA A 64 12.20 -18.51 -9.84
C ALA A 64 13.07 -18.95 -11.01
N SER A 65 12.61 -18.73 -12.25
CA SER A 65 13.38 -19.00 -13.46
C SER A 65 14.69 -18.21 -13.50
N ARG A 66 14.66 -16.94 -13.12
CA ARG A 66 15.87 -16.09 -13.03
C ARG A 66 16.84 -16.54 -11.94
N ARG A 67 16.35 -16.89 -10.75
CA ARG A 67 17.18 -17.42 -9.66
C ARG A 67 17.87 -18.72 -10.07
N ALA A 68 17.15 -19.66 -10.69
CA ALA A 68 17.71 -20.91 -11.18
C ALA A 68 18.83 -20.71 -12.22
N ARG A 69 18.72 -19.66 -13.03
CA ARG A 69 19.71 -19.30 -14.06
C ARG A 69 20.82 -18.37 -13.56
N ARG A 70 20.81 -17.99 -12.27
CA ARG A 70 21.70 -16.96 -11.68
C ARG A 70 21.67 -15.63 -12.46
N LEU A 71 20.52 -15.31 -13.03
CA LEU A 71 20.26 -14.04 -13.75
C LEU A 71 19.59 -13.00 -12.86
N GLY A 72 19.57 -13.21 -11.54
CA GLY A 72 19.19 -12.17 -10.61
C GLY A 72 20.24 -11.07 -10.63
N ALA A 73 19.81 -9.81 -10.70
CA ALA A 73 20.68 -8.72 -10.26
C ALA A 73 20.98 -9.03 -8.79
N GLY A 74 22.26 -9.30 -8.47
CA GLY A 74 22.69 -9.63 -7.12
C GLY A 74 22.40 -8.46 -6.19
N LEU A 75 21.23 -8.47 -5.57
CA LEU A 75 21.05 -7.85 -4.26
C LEU A 75 21.38 -8.97 -3.27
N ASP A 76 22.64 -9.39 -3.28
CA ASP A 76 23.15 -10.16 -2.17
C ASP A 76 23.31 -9.15 -1.02
N PRO A 77 22.68 -9.39 0.15
CA PRO A 77 22.76 -8.47 1.28
C PRO A 77 24.19 -8.26 1.80
N GLU A 78 25.16 -9.07 1.36
CA GLU A 78 26.60 -8.93 1.67
C GLU A 78 27.45 -8.41 0.49
N ASP A 79 26.85 -8.13 -0.68
CA ASP A 79 27.61 -7.88 -1.92
C ASP A 79 27.77 -6.38 -2.22
N ASP A 80 28.81 -5.79 -1.65
CA ASP A 80 29.37 -4.49 -2.04
C ASP A 80 30.18 -4.61 -3.35
N THR A 81 29.51 -4.94 -4.46
CA THR A 81 30.18 -4.93 -5.77
C THR A 81 29.45 -4.10 -6.81
N LEU A 82 29.42 -2.77 -6.57
CA LEU A 82 29.56 -1.81 -7.66
C LEU A 82 30.96 -1.95 -8.28
N ARG A 83 31.15 -2.93 -9.17
CA ARG A 83 32.34 -2.96 -10.03
C ARG A 83 32.16 -1.98 -11.19
N LYS A 84 32.90 -0.87 -11.13
CA LYS A 84 33.29 -0.07 -12.30
C LYS A 84 34.29 -0.83 -13.17
#